data_AF-A0A7V9C7J3-F1
#
_entry.id   AF-A0A7V9C7J3-F1
#
_cell.length_a   1.000
_cell.length_b   1.000
_cell.length_c   1.000
_cell.angle_alpha   90.00
_cell.angle_beta   90.00
_cell.angle_gamma   90.00
#
_symmetry.space_group_name_H-M   'P 1'
#
loop_
_entity.id
_entity.type
_entity.pdbx_description
1 polymer ?
#
loop_
_entity_poly.entity_id
_entity_poly.type
_entity_poly.pdbx_seq_one_letter_code
_entity_poly.pdbx_strand_id
1 'polypeptide(L)'
;MNERAYLETLTKAQLMARATEGGIVGRWKMTKPQLVDALTERTPVDVVTGTGDGDGDGGPGGGDHRTGSDAGQAASGTAGGAPGPDAVLTGIDEGDITVRVNPTDDGGSDDRRRRLADRLASLVDTTRRCDWRGPDDSPCGLPTIVDGARCALHGGIDVFDRAVAVTGRLGFDTWPVLLRHLAAATYEVDPIGLDPVVTEMAWHLVNHLYFDYFKVEVEDAEHIPADGAAMVVANHGGGFLPYDAAMLTAAVANEPDTPRRLRVIGTEIFNMVPWVSHLYRKAGAAYAARGDVAHLLSGGRLVGVFPEGERGFMKHGEQAYRVQRLGRGGFVELAETHNAPIVPVAIVGAEEVHPAVGRSEMLARLVRLLFPQQRVEQMAVVLNPIPLPIRWHIRFLPPIPPQGDEAAADPLWVLERTEAMRRLIQDALDSMISRRRR
;
A
#
# COMPACT_ATOMS: atom_id res chain seq x y z
N MET A 1 -37.54 -5.42 -28.12
CA MET A 1 -37.77 -4.59 -26.94
C MET A 1 -36.63 -3.57 -26.89
N ASN A 2 -36.92 -2.27 -26.96
CA ASN A 2 -35.90 -1.23 -26.97
C ASN A 2 -35.13 -1.27 -25.63
N GLU A 3 -33.81 -1.06 -25.65
CA GLU A 3 -32.93 -1.14 -24.47
C GLU A 3 -33.46 -0.27 -23.31
N ARG A 4 -34.03 0.89 -23.65
CA ARG A 4 -34.71 1.80 -22.72
C ARG A 4 -35.93 1.18 -22.01
N ALA A 5 -36.75 0.43 -22.74
CA ALA A 5 -37.95 -0.20 -22.20
C ALA A 5 -37.65 -1.45 -21.36
N TYR A 6 -36.50 -2.11 -21.60
CA TYR A 6 -36.03 -3.22 -20.76
C TYR A 6 -35.50 -2.72 -19.41
N LEU A 7 -34.79 -1.59 -19.42
CA LEU A 7 -34.23 -0.98 -18.21
C LEU A 7 -35.32 -0.41 -17.27
N GLU A 8 -36.44 0.05 -17.82
CA GLU A 8 -37.61 0.51 -17.04
C GLU A 8 -38.32 -0.62 -16.26
N THR A 9 -38.02 -1.89 -16.55
CA THR A 9 -38.59 -3.06 -15.85
C THR A 9 -37.72 -3.59 -14.71
N LEU A 10 -36.50 -3.06 -14.53
CA LEU A 10 -35.57 -3.50 -13.50
C LEU A 10 -35.84 -2.83 -12.15
N THR A 11 -35.70 -3.58 -11.06
CA THR A 11 -35.78 -3.03 -9.70
C THR A 11 -34.53 -2.19 -9.37
N LYS A 12 -34.65 -1.24 -8.41
CA LYS A 12 -33.57 -0.32 -7.99
C LYS A 12 -32.25 -1.05 -7.66
N ALA A 13 -32.32 -2.23 -7.03
CA ALA A 13 -31.15 -3.05 -6.73
C ALA A 13 -30.45 -3.63 -7.98
N GLN A 14 -31.22 -4.01 -9.01
CA GLN A 14 -30.71 -4.58 -10.25
C GLN A 14 -30.07 -3.54 -11.17
N LEU A 15 -30.60 -2.30 -11.14
CA LEU A 15 -30.01 -1.15 -11.81
C LEU A 15 -28.67 -0.73 -11.16
N MET A 16 -28.61 -0.73 -9.83
CA MET A 16 -27.41 -0.36 -9.07
C MET A 16 -26.27 -1.37 -9.21
N ALA A 17 -26.57 -2.68 -9.21
CA ALA A 17 -25.56 -3.73 -9.45
C ALA A 17 -24.90 -3.57 -10.83
N ARG A 18 -25.67 -3.18 -11.86
CA ARG A 18 -25.12 -2.91 -13.20
C ARG A 18 -24.35 -1.60 -13.31
N ALA A 19 -24.74 -0.57 -12.56
CA ALA A 19 -23.99 0.69 -12.53
C ALA A 19 -22.61 0.51 -11.87
N THR A 20 -22.50 -0.39 -10.88
CA THR A 20 -21.22 -0.75 -10.22
C THR A 20 -20.36 -1.70 -11.05
N GLU A 21 -20.96 -2.61 -11.82
CA GLU A 21 -20.21 -3.55 -12.68
C GLU A 21 -19.72 -2.96 -14.02
N GLY A 22 -20.24 -1.80 -14.45
CA GLY A 22 -20.08 -1.36 -15.85
C GLY A 22 -19.71 0.10 -16.11
N GLY A 23 -19.38 0.92 -15.10
CA GLY A 23 -18.96 2.31 -15.34
C GLY A 23 -19.97 3.14 -16.16
N ILE A 24 -21.27 2.90 -15.94
CA ILE A 24 -22.32 3.50 -16.75
C ILE A 24 -22.55 4.94 -16.29
N VAL A 25 -22.03 5.91 -17.04
CA VAL A 25 -22.41 7.32 -16.93
C VAL A 25 -23.77 7.50 -17.62
N GLY A 26 -24.83 7.68 -16.85
CA GLY A 26 -26.20 7.85 -17.37
C GLY A 26 -26.93 9.04 -16.76
N ARG A 27 -27.82 9.66 -17.53
CA ARG A 27 -28.81 10.64 -17.07
C ARG A 27 -30.11 9.90 -16.78
N TRP A 28 -30.57 9.93 -15.53
CA TRP A 28 -31.75 9.21 -15.08
C TRP A 28 -32.79 10.17 -14.55
N LYS A 29 -34.08 9.95 -14.83
CA LYS A 29 -35.18 10.66 -14.18
C LYS A 29 -35.61 9.87 -12.94
N MET A 30 -35.47 10.46 -11.75
CA MET A 30 -35.90 9.85 -10.49
C MET A 30 -36.99 10.70 -9.82
N THR A 31 -37.87 10.07 -9.04
CA THR A 31 -38.83 10.78 -8.19
C THR A 31 -38.18 11.23 -6.87
N LYS A 32 -38.75 12.24 -6.21
CA LYS A 32 -38.22 12.77 -4.92
C LYS A 32 -38.01 11.68 -3.85
N PRO A 33 -38.95 10.74 -3.60
CA PRO A 33 -38.73 9.67 -2.63
C PRO A 33 -37.55 8.77 -2.98
N GLN A 34 -37.33 8.48 -4.27
CA GLN A 34 -36.22 7.64 -4.71
C GLN A 34 -34.85 8.30 -4.49
N LEU A 35 -34.78 9.63 -4.61
CA LEU A 35 -33.57 10.42 -4.35
C LEU A 35 -33.26 10.51 -2.85
N VAL A 36 -34.28 10.72 -2.00
CA VAL A 36 -34.12 10.77 -0.54
C VAL A 36 -33.55 9.45 0.00
N ASP A 37 -34.08 8.31 -0.48
CA ASP A 37 -33.53 7.00 -0.10
C ASP A 37 -32.06 6.84 -0.54
N ALA A 38 -31.71 7.27 -1.76
CA ALA A 38 -30.35 7.15 -2.28
C ALA A 38 -29.32 8.00 -1.51
N LEU A 39 -29.71 9.21 -1.08
CA LEU A 39 -28.90 10.11 -0.25
C LEU A 39 -28.74 9.60 1.19
N THR A 40 -29.74 8.88 1.71
CA THR A 40 -29.72 8.32 3.07
C THR A 40 -28.80 7.11 3.19
N GLU A 41 -28.63 6.34 2.10
CA GLU A 41 -27.74 5.17 2.02
C GLU A 41 -26.24 5.51 1.87
N ARG A 42 -25.84 6.80 1.97
CA ARG A 42 -24.46 7.30 1.75
C ARG A 42 -23.89 6.96 0.37
N THR A 43 -24.74 6.94 -0.65
CA THR A 43 -24.31 6.73 -2.04
C THR A 43 -23.65 8.02 -2.57
N PRO A 44 -22.50 7.96 -3.28
CA PRO A 44 -21.89 9.13 -3.89
C PRO A 44 -22.71 9.56 -5.11
N VAL A 45 -23.57 10.55 -4.92
CA VAL A 45 -24.51 11.02 -5.93
C VAL A 45 -24.41 12.54 -6.05
N ASP A 46 -24.01 13.02 -7.24
CA ASP A 46 -24.07 14.45 -7.55
C ASP A 46 -25.44 14.76 -8.20
N VAL A 47 -26.21 15.66 -7.58
CA VAL A 47 -27.48 16.14 -8.13
C VAL A 47 -27.20 17.36 -9.00
N VAL A 48 -27.47 17.26 -10.30
CA VAL A 48 -27.36 18.39 -11.24
C VAL A 48 -28.77 18.89 -11.53
N THR A 49 -29.11 20.06 -11.01
CA THR A 49 -30.36 20.76 -11.35
C THR A 49 -30.12 21.58 -12.62
N GLY A 50 -30.62 21.11 -13.77
CA GLY A 50 -30.56 21.84 -15.03
C GLY A 50 -31.88 22.55 -15.32
N THR A 51 -31.90 23.87 -15.31
CA THR A 51 -32.89 24.64 -16.08
C THR A 51 -32.25 25.01 -17.41
N GLY A 52 -32.76 24.48 -18.53
CA GLY A 52 -32.43 24.98 -19.86
C GLY A 52 -32.31 23.89 -20.93
N ASP A 53 -33.42 23.62 -21.60
CA ASP A 53 -33.47 22.98 -22.91
C ASP A 53 -32.74 23.83 -23.96
N GLY A 54 -31.99 23.18 -24.84
CA GLY A 54 -31.31 23.82 -25.98
C GLY A 54 -30.67 22.78 -26.89
N ASP A 55 -31.47 22.18 -27.76
CA ASP A 55 -31.01 21.43 -28.93
C ASP A 55 -30.15 22.33 -29.84
N GLY A 56 -28.95 21.87 -30.21
CA GLY A 56 -28.05 22.60 -31.09
C GLY A 56 -26.91 21.73 -31.62
N ASP A 57 -27.14 21.13 -32.78
CA ASP A 57 -26.17 20.45 -33.64
C ASP A 57 -25.12 21.45 -34.19
N GLY A 58 -23.83 21.07 -34.26
CA GLY A 58 -22.77 21.92 -34.83
C GLY A 58 -21.33 21.50 -34.50
N GLY A 59 -20.59 21.05 -35.53
CA GLY A 59 -19.24 20.47 -35.47
C GLY A 59 -18.03 21.41 -35.18
N PRO A 60 -16.79 20.97 -35.47
CA PRO A 60 -15.57 21.47 -34.84
C PRO A 60 -14.93 22.65 -35.57
N GLY A 61 -14.47 23.67 -34.83
CA GLY A 61 -13.70 24.80 -35.37
C GLY A 61 -13.21 25.73 -34.26
N GLY A 62 -11.92 26.08 -34.28
CA GLY A 62 -11.23 26.79 -33.20
C GLY A 62 -11.29 28.32 -33.24
N GLY A 63 -10.60 28.96 -32.29
CA GLY A 63 -10.30 30.39 -32.27
C GLY A 63 -10.39 31.06 -30.89
N ASP A 64 -9.27 31.65 -30.46
CA ASP A 64 -9.07 32.49 -29.27
C ASP A 64 -10.10 33.63 -29.08
N HIS A 65 -10.51 33.92 -27.84
CA HIS A 65 -10.15 35.17 -27.13
C HIS A 65 -10.72 35.28 -25.70
N ARG A 66 -10.03 36.11 -24.92
CA ARG A 66 -10.11 36.36 -23.48
C ARG A 66 -11.31 37.21 -23.03
N THR A 67 -11.69 37.01 -21.76
CA THR A 67 -11.93 37.98 -20.65
C THR A 67 -13.33 37.90 -20.03
N GLY A 68 -13.38 37.77 -18.70
CA GLY A 68 -14.60 38.03 -17.91
C GLY A 68 -14.64 37.20 -16.63
N SER A 69 -14.08 37.75 -15.57
CA SER A 69 -14.25 37.33 -14.19
C SER A 69 -15.72 37.34 -13.76
N ASP A 70 -16.21 36.27 -13.13
CA ASP A 70 -17.04 36.42 -11.93
C ASP A 70 -16.96 35.19 -11.03
N ALA A 71 -16.66 35.48 -9.77
CA ALA A 71 -16.41 34.53 -8.70
C ALA A 71 -17.73 34.09 -8.06
N GLY A 72 -17.98 32.78 -8.01
CA GLY A 72 -18.88 32.15 -7.05
C GLY A 72 -18.04 31.52 -5.94
N GLN A 73 -17.95 32.22 -4.81
CA GLN A 73 -17.15 31.83 -3.64
C GLN A 73 -17.56 30.47 -3.08
N ALA A 74 -16.58 29.58 -2.93
CA ALA A 74 -16.68 28.42 -2.05
C ALA A 74 -16.69 28.91 -0.59
N ALA A 75 -17.82 28.77 0.09
CA ALA A 75 -17.93 29.08 1.50
C ALA A 75 -17.23 27.97 2.32
N SER A 76 -16.02 28.26 2.78
CA SER A 76 -15.42 27.62 3.94
C SER A 76 -16.07 28.19 5.21
N GLY A 77 -16.87 27.38 5.92
CA GLY A 77 -17.55 27.74 7.16
C GLY A 77 -17.60 26.56 8.13
N THR A 78 -17.18 26.85 9.35
CA THR A 78 -17.06 25.99 10.54
C THR A 78 -18.32 25.19 10.92
N ALA A 79 -18.12 23.98 11.46
CA ALA A 79 -18.99 23.22 12.36
C ALA A 79 -20.47 23.64 12.42
N GLY A 80 -21.28 23.10 11.50
CA GLY A 80 -22.73 23.11 11.53
C GLY A 80 -23.22 21.89 10.76
N GLY A 81 -24.16 21.12 11.32
CA GLY A 81 -24.64 19.86 10.74
C GLY A 81 -25.05 20.00 9.28
N ALA A 82 -24.75 18.98 8.47
CA ALA A 82 -25.19 18.91 7.09
C ALA A 82 -26.72 19.14 7.02
N PRO A 83 -27.21 19.96 6.09
CA PRO A 83 -28.64 20.14 5.90
C PRO A 83 -29.29 18.78 5.61
N GLY A 84 -30.44 18.50 6.23
CA GLY A 84 -31.20 17.27 5.98
C GLY A 84 -31.64 17.19 4.50
N PRO A 85 -31.91 15.97 3.99
CA PRO A 85 -32.19 15.73 2.57
C PRO A 85 -33.34 16.60 2.00
N ASP A 86 -34.30 17.00 2.85
CA ASP A 86 -35.41 17.87 2.48
C ASP A 86 -35.00 19.31 2.12
N ALA A 87 -33.92 19.83 2.71
CA ALA A 87 -33.43 21.19 2.45
C ALA A 87 -32.66 21.30 1.12
N VAL A 88 -32.18 20.18 0.58
CA VAL A 88 -31.55 20.11 -0.76
C VAL A 88 -32.60 20.08 -1.87
N LEU A 89 -33.85 19.73 -1.54
CA LEU A 89 -34.94 19.46 -2.49
C LEU A 89 -35.97 20.60 -2.64
N THR A 90 -35.80 21.70 -1.92
CA THR A 90 -36.65 22.89 -2.04
C THR A 90 -36.42 23.58 -3.38
N GLY A 91 -37.44 23.56 -4.26
CA GLY A 91 -37.43 24.23 -5.57
C GLY A 91 -37.20 23.32 -6.77
N ILE A 92 -37.13 21.99 -6.60
CA ILE A 92 -36.96 21.04 -7.69
C ILE A 92 -38.32 20.43 -8.07
N ASP A 93 -38.74 20.59 -9.33
CA ASP A 93 -39.99 20.01 -9.88
C ASP A 93 -39.86 18.49 -10.12
N GLU A 94 -40.97 17.77 -9.95
CA GLU A 94 -41.06 16.32 -10.17
C GLU A 94 -40.95 15.98 -11.66
N GLY A 95 -39.72 15.87 -12.16
CA GLY A 95 -39.50 15.47 -13.56
C GLY A 95 -38.08 15.67 -14.09
N ASP A 96 -37.27 16.53 -13.47
CA ASP A 96 -35.96 16.95 -14.00
C ASP A 96 -34.81 16.76 -13.01
N ILE A 97 -34.88 15.73 -12.17
CA ILE A 97 -33.75 15.34 -11.34
C ILE A 97 -32.77 14.55 -12.20
N THR A 98 -31.72 15.20 -12.69
CA THR A 98 -30.60 14.52 -13.35
C THR A 98 -29.58 14.12 -12.29
N VAL A 99 -29.45 12.81 -12.08
CA VAL A 99 -28.44 12.23 -11.19
C VAL A 99 -27.22 11.82 -11.99
N ARG A 100 -26.05 12.34 -11.63
CA ARG A 100 -24.76 11.85 -12.12
C ARG A 100 -24.11 11.03 -11.01
N VAL A 101 -24.00 9.73 -11.21
CA VAL A 101 -23.16 8.88 -10.37
C VAL A 101 -21.74 9.03 -10.90
N ASN A 102 -20.94 9.87 -10.25
CA ASN A 102 -19.50 9.79 -10.43
C ASN A 102 -19.05 8.61 -9.56
N PRO A 103 -18.41 7.56 -10.12
CA PRO A 103 -17.69 6.62 -9.28
C PRO A 103 -16.61 7.45 -8.57
N THR A 104 -16.84 7.76 -7.32
CA THR A 104 -15.76 8.20 -6.46
C THR A 104 -14.73 7.07 -6.47
N ASP A 105 -13.48 7.45 -6.63
CA ASP A 105 -12.31 6.56 -6.71
C ASP A 105 -12.06 5.78 -5.40
N ASP A 106 -12.97 5.87 -4.44
CA ASP A 106 -13.01 5.18 -3.15
C ASP A 106 -13.71 3.82 -3.22
N GLY A 107 -14.63 3.61 -4.18
CA GLY A 107 -15.31 2.33 -4.38
C GLY A 107 -14.34 1.18 -4.66
N GLY A 108 -13.21 1.46 -5.32
CA GLY A 108 -12.14 0.49 -5.57
C GLY A 108 -11.35 0.12 -4.31
N SER A 109 -11.10 1.07 -3.41
CA SER A 109 -10.34 0.80 -2.18
C SER A 109 -11.14 -0.05 -1.18
N ASP A 110 -12.43 0.24 -1.02
CA ASP A 110 -13.30 -0.52 -0.11
C ASP A 110 -13.60 -1.93 -0.62
N ASP A 111 -13.73 -2.10 -1.93
CA ASP A 111 -13.85 -3.41 -2.57
C ASP A 111 -12.56 -4.25 -2.43
N ARG A 112 -11.38 -3.66 -2.65
CA ARG A 112 -10.08 -4.33 -2.41
C ARG A 112 -9.90 -4.76 -0.95
N ARG A 113 -10.29 -3.93 0.00
CA ARG A 113 -10.26 -4.29 1.43
C ARG A 113 -11.16 -5.44 1.77
N ARG A 114 -12.39 -5.44 1.23
CA ARG A 114 -13.35 -6.52 1.47
C ARG A 114 -12.77 -7.84 0.95
N ARG A 115 -12.23 -7.85 -0.27
CA ARG A 115 -11.52 -9.03 -0.80
C ARG A 115 -10.36 -9.49 0.09
N LEU A 116 -9.52 -8.56 0.56
CA LEU A 116 -8.44 -8.89 1.48
C LEU A 116 -8.98 -9.48 2.79
N ALA A 117 -10.00 -8.86 3.38
CA ALA A 117 -10.62 -9.31 4.63
C ALA A 117 -11.23 -10.71 4.48
N ASP A 118 -11.95 -10.95 3.39
CA ASP A 118 -12.56 -12.26 3.10
C ASP A 118 -11.48 -13.35 2.92
N ARG A 119 -10.38 -13.03 2.22
CA ARG A 119 -9.26 -13.95 2.02
C ARG A 119 -8.51 -14.23 3.33
N LEU A 120 -8.30 -13.24 4.19
CA LEU A 120 -7.61 -13.47 5.47
C LEU A 120 -8.51 -14.19 6.48
N ALA A 121 -9.82 -13.90 6.46
CA ALA A 121 -10.79 -14.60 7.28
C ALA A 121 -10.89 -16.09 6.91
N SER A 122 -10.71 -16.44 5.64
CA SER A 122 -10.72 -17.84 5.20
C SER A 122 -9.50 -18.66 5.69
N LEU A 123 -8.44 -18.02 6.20
CA LEU A 123 -7.28 -18.70 6.78
C LEU A 123 -7.49 -19.08 8.25
N VAL A 124 -8.56 -18.59 8.88
CA VAL A 124 -8.80 -18.71 10.32
C VAL A 124 -10.18 -19.31 10.59
N ASP A 125 -10.23 -20.42 11.33
CA ASP A 125 -11.47 -21.02 11.82
C ASP A 125 -11.93 -20.32 13.10
N THR A 126 -12.88 -19.41 12.95
CA THR A 126 -13.49 -18.64 14.05
C THR A 126 -14.49 -19.46 14.89
N THR A 127 -14.82 -20.69 14.50
CA THR A 127 -15.70 -21.58 15.27
C THR A 127 -14.95 -22.37 16.33
N ARG A 128 -13.65 -22.55 16.14
CA ARG A 128 -12.75 -23.26 17.06
C ARG A 128 -11.90 -22.29 17.86
N ARG A 129 -11.31 -22.78 18.95
CA ARG A 129 -10.41 -22.02 19.82
C ARG A 129 -9.11 -22.78 19.99
N CYS A 130 -8.01 -22.03 20.02
CA CYS A 130 -6.68 -22.58 20.22
C CYS A 130 -6.59 -23.36 21.53
N ASP A 131 -6.02 -24.57 21.45
CA ASP A 131 -5.84 -25.48 22.59
C ASP A 131 -4.63 -25.13 23.49
N TRP A 132 -3.83 -24.14 23.09
CA TRP A 132 -2.66 -23.71 23.85
C TRP A 132 -3.06 -23.12 25.21
N ARG A 133 -2.27 -23.46 26.23
CA ARG A 133 -2.43 -23.05 27.62
C ARG A 133 -1.23 -22.22 28.06
N GLY A 134 -1.51 -21.14 28.81
CA GLY A 134 -0.48 -20.34 29.44
C GLY A 134 0.21 -21.04 30.62
N PRO A 135 1.27 -20.43 31.18
CA PRO A 135 1.98 -20.97 32.34
C PRO A 135 1.09 -21.17 33.58
N ASP A 136 -0.01 -20.41 33.67
CA ASP A 136 -1.03 -20.45 34.72
C ASP A 136 -2.29 -21.25 34.31
N ASP A 137 -2.19 -22.08 33.26
CA ASP A 137 -3.29 -22.81 32.63
C ASP A 137 -4.40 -21.92 32.02
N SER A 138 -4.12 -20.62 31.87
CA SER A 138 -5.06 -19.69 31.24
C SER A 138 -5.29 -20.06 29.76
N PRO A 139 -6.54 -20.02 29.27
CA PRO A 139 -6.83 -20.31 27.87
C PRO A 139 -6.30 -19.19 26.97
N CYS A 140 -5.80 -19.57 25.78
CA CYS A 140 -5.41 -18.63 24.74
C CYS A 140 -6.57 -17.70 24.34
N GLY A 141 -7.71 -18.28 23.95
CA GLY A 141 -8.90 -17.55 23.52
C GLY A 141 -8.93 -17.10 22.05
N LEU A 142 -7.84 -17.29 21.29
CA LEU A 142 -7.79 -16.98 19.87
C LEU A 142 -8.42 -18.08 19.00
N PRO A 143 -8.94 -17.74 17.81
CA PRO A 143 -9.39 -18.71 16.83
C PRO A 143 -8.20 -19.53 16.26
N THR A 144 -8.48 -20.70 15.70
CA THR A 144 -7.43 -21.57 15.13
C THR A 144 -7.16 -21.23 13.67
N ILE A 145 -5.99 -21.62 13.16
CA ILE A 145 -5.80 -21.73 11.72
C ILE A 145 -6.74 -22.83 11.19
N VAL A 146 -7.25 -22.66 9.96
CA VAL A 146 -8.07 -23.70 9.32
C VAL A 146 -7.33 -25.04 9.30
N ASP A 147 -8.06 -26.12 9.56
CA ASP A 147 -7.55 -27.49 9.69
C ASP A 147 -6.52 -27.71 10.81
N GLY A 148 -6.29 -26.70 11.67
CA GLY A 148 -5.38 -26.75 12.81
C GLY A 148 -6.09 -26.80 14.17
N ALA A 149 -5.34 -27.19 15.20
CA ALA A 149 -5.77 -27.11 16.61
C ALA A 149 -5.31 -25.81 17.30
N ARG A 150 -4.41 -25.04 16.65
CA ARG A 150 -3.75 -23.88 17.24
C ARG A 150 -3.92 -22.62 16.40
N CYS A 151 -3.84 -21.47 17.05
CA CYS A 151 -3.86 -20.16 16.40
C CYS A 151 -2.50 -19.83 15.77
N ALA A 152 -2.45 -18.72 15.03
CA ALA A 152 -1.22 -18.25 14.42
C ALA A 152 -0.10 -18.00 15.45
N LEU A 153 -0.41 -17.43 16.63
CA LEU A 153 0.61 -17.12 17.64
C LEU A 153 1.19 -18.34 18.37
N HIS A 154 0.50 -19.48 18.34
CA HIS A 154 0.91 -20.68 19.10
C HIS A 154 1.24 -21.86 18.18
N GLY A 155 1.84 -21.59 17.02
CA GLY A 155 2.38 -22.61 16.13
C GLY A 155 1.34 -23.34 15.27
N GLY A 156 0.14 -22.78 15.09
CA GLY A 156 -0.79 -23.26 14.06
C GLY A 156 -0.31 -22.96 12.63
N ILE A 157 0.57 -21.98 12.48
CA ILE A 157 1.28 -21.64 11.25
C ILE A 157 2.59 -20.95 11.61
N ASP A 158 3.54 -20.90 10.68
CA ASP A 158 4.73 -20.08 10.85
C ASP A 158 4.39 -18.58 10.76
N VAL A 159 4.07 -17.99 11.90
CA VAL A 159 3.61 -16.60 11.99
C VAL A 159 4.70 -15.58 11.65
N PHE A 160 5.97 -15.98 11.64
CA PHE A 160 7.08 -15.12 11.24
C PHE A 160 7.22 -15.05 9.71
N ASP A 161 6.65 -16.04 9.01
CA ASP A 161 6.64 -16.13 7.56
C ASP A 161 5.33 -15.69 6.92
N ARG A 162 4.21 -16.04 7.56
CA ARG A 162 2.87 -15.90 7.01
C ARG A 162 2.19 -14.67 7.57
N ALA A 163 1.63 -13.86 6.69
CA ALA A 163 0.85 -12.69 7.07
C ALA A 163 -0.61 -13.10 7.29
N VAL A 164 -0.90 -13.61 8.49
CA VAL A 164 -2.27 -13.98 8.90
C VAL A 164 -2.74 -13.05 10.00
N ALA A 165 -3.98 -12.59 9.93
CA ALA A 165 -4.63 -11.85 11.00
C ALA A 165 -4.99 -12.84 12.11
N VAL A 166 -4.39 -12.70 13.30
CA VAL A 166 -4.49 -13.67 14.40
C VAL A 166 -5.93 -13.87 14.88
N THR A 167 -6.78 -12.85 14.71
CA THR A 167 -8.21 -12.89 15.06
C THR A 167 -9.12 -13.29 13.90
N GLY A 168 -8.56 -13.51 12.71
CA GLY A 168 -9.29 -13.70 11.45
C GLY A 168 -9.82 -12.39 10.84
N ARG A 169 -9.52 -11.25 11.46
CA ARG A 169 -9.98 -9.92 11.00
C ARG A 169 -8.84 -8.92 11.12
N LEU A 170 -8.75 -8.00 10.16
CA LEU A 170 -7.89 -6.83 10.25
C LEU A 170 -8.71 -5.61 10.67
N GLY A 171 -8.26 -4.90 11.70
CA GLY A 171 -8.94 -3.72 12.18
C GLY A 171 -8.51 -3.26 13.57
N PHE A 172 -8.84 -2.02 13.91
CA PHE A 172 -8.55 -1.46 15.23
C PHE A 172 -9.41 -2.08 16.34
N ASP A 173 -10.55 -2.68 15.99
CA ASP A 173 -11.43 -3.41 16.90
C ASP A 173 -10.77 -4.67 17.51
N THR A 174 -9.73 -5.20 16.87
CA THR A 174 -9.00 -6.39 17.36
C THR A 174 -7.90 -6.03 18.37
N TRP A 175 -7.57 -4.74 18.52
CA TRP A 175 -6.47 -4.28 19.37
C TRP A 175 -6.58 -4.69 20.84
N PRO A 176 -7.76 -4.70 21.50
CA PRO A 176 -7.85 -5.19 22.88
C PRO A 176 -7.35 -6.63 23.05
N VAL A 177 -7.63 -7.50 22.07
CA VAL A 177 -7.17 -8.89 22.06
C VAL A 177 -5.65 -8.95 21.83
N LEU A 178 -5.14 -8.19 20.87
CA LEU A 178 -3.70 -8.09 20.58
C LEU A 178 -2.92 -7.55 21.79
N LEU A 179 -3.40 -6.48 22.42
CA LEU A 179 -2.78 -5.89 23.60
C LEU A 179 -2.79 -6.83 24.80
N ARG A 180 -3.85 -7.64 24.98
CA ARG A 180 -3.87 -8.70 26.00
C ARG A 180 -2.72 -9.68 25.78
N HIS A 181 -2.51 -10.16 24.54
CA HIS A 181 -1.41 -11.08 24.24
C HIS A 181 -0.05 -10.42 24.38
N LEU A 182 0.11 -9.18 23.92
CA LEU A 182 1.33 -8.39 24.09
C LEU A 182 1.70 -8.20 25.56
N ALA A 183 0.72 -7.90 26.42
CA ALA A 183 0.92 -7.72 27.85
C ALA A 183 1.23 -9.04 28.58
N ALA A 184 0.60 -10.14 28.15
CA ALA A 184 0.80 -11.46 28.74
C ALA A 184 2.04 -12.20 28.19
N ALA A 185 2.65 -11.70 27.10
CA ALA A 185 3.81 -12.30 26.43
C ALA A 185 3.65 -13.81 26.17
N THR A 186 2.47 -14.23 25.70
CA THR A 186 2.13 -15.66 25.53
C THR A 186 2.68 -16.29 24.25
N TYR A 187 3.54 -15.60 23.51
CA TYR A 187 3.99 -15.99 22.18
C TYR A 187 5.48 -15.70 22.01
N GLU A 188 6.08 -16.27 20.97
CA GLU A 188 7.50 -16.10 20.69
C GLU A 188 7.77 -14.88 19.80
N VAL A 189 8.95 -14.28 19.99
CA VAL A 189 9.51 -13.21 19.15
C VAL A 189 10.67 -13.84 18.36
N ASP A 190 10.81 -13.48 17.08
CA ASP A 190 11.89 -14.06 16.27
C ASP A 190 13.28 -13.60 16.79
N PRO A 191 14.37 -14.33 16.47
CA PRO A 191 15.72 -13.97 16.93
C PRO A 191 16.17 -12.56 16.50
N ILE A 192 15.60 -12.03 15.41
CA ILE A 192 15.92 -10.72 14.83
C ILE A 192 15.04 -9.61 15.42
N GLY A 193 14.03 -9.94 16.22
CA GLY A 193 13.16 -9.05 16.97
C GLY A 193 11.75 -8.83 16.40
N LEU A 194 11.31 -9.55 15.36
CA LEU A 194 9.93 -9.49 14.86
C LEU A 194 8.97 -10.00 15.94
N ASP A 195 8.03 -9.14 16.29
CA ASP A 195 6.97 -9.42 17.25
C ASP A 195 5.65 -9.56 16.45
N PRO A 196 5.07 -10.75 16.36
CA PRO A 196 3.94 -11.00 15.46
C PRO A 196 2.71 -10.16 15.79
N VAL A 197 2.50 -9.84 17.08
CA VAL A 197 1.40 -8.99 17.51
C VAL A 197 1.64 -7.54 17.11
N VAL A 198 2.84 -7.01 17.36
CA VAL A 198 3.18 -5.63 16.98
C VAL A 198 3.20 -5.47 15.46
N THR A 199 3.65 -6.49 14.72
CA THR A 199 3.63 -6.48 13.25
C THR A 199 2.20 -6.44 12.72
N GLU A 200 1.25 -7.18 13.30
CA GLU A 200 -0.16 -7.10 12.93
C GLU A 200 -0.77 -5.72 13.26
N MET A 201 -0.46 -5.16 14.43
CA MET A 201 -0.89 -3.80 14.77
C MET A 201 -0.34 -2.75 13.80
N ALA A 202 0.93 -2.88 13.41
CA ALA A 202 1.55 -2.02 12.39
C ALA A 202 0.87 -2.20 11.03
N TRP A 203 0.52 -3.44 10.66
CA TRP A 203 -0.20 -3.74 9.43
C TRP A 203 -1.54 -3.01 9.34
N HIS A 204 -2.29 -2.91 10.45
CA HIS A 204 -3.52 -2.12 10.51
C HIS A 204 -3.31 -0.63 10.15
N LEU A 205 -2.25 -0.02 10.69
CA LEU A 205 -1.90 1.38 10.42
C LEU A 205 -1.44 1.56 8.98
N VAL A 206 -0.58 0.67 8.50
CA VAL A 206 -0.04 0.73 7.15
C VAL A 206 -1.13 0.49 6.10
N ASN A 207 -2.14 -0.35 6.38
CA ASN A 207 -3.26 -0.57 5.45
C ASN A 207 -4.11 0.69 5.21
N HIS A 208 -4.23 1.58 6.20
CA HIS A 208 -4.89 2.87 5.98
C HIS A 208 -4.10 3.73 4.98
N LEU A 209 -2.76 3.79 5.16
CA LEU A 209 -1.89 4.48 4.21
C LEU A 209 -1.93 3.83 2.82
N TYR A 210 -1.93 2.50 2.76
CA TYR A 210 -1.89 1.72 1.54
C TYR A 210 -3.15 1.89 0.69
N PHE A 211 -4.34 1.75 1.29
CA PHE A 211 -5.61 1.75 0.56
C PHE A 211 -6.24 3.14 0.40
N ASP A 212 -6.17 4.02 1.41
CA ASP A 212 -6.85 5.34 1.35
C ASP A 212 -5.93 6.46 0.91
N TYR A 213 -4.73 6.49 1.50
CA TYR A 213 -3.88 7.67 1.41
C TYR A 213 -3.04 7.68 0.14
N PHE A 214 -2.27 6.61 -0.05
CA PHE A 214 -1.40 6.41 -1.20
C PHE A 214 -2.04 5.59 -2.32
N LYS A 215 -3.22 5.00 -2.05
CA LYS A 215 -4.00 4.22 -3.04
C LYS A 215 -3.10 3.33 -3.91
N VAL A 216 -2.33 2.48 -3.25
CA VAL A 216 -1.27 1.69 -3.88
C VAL A 216 -1.90 0.68 -4.83
N GLU A 217 -1.52 0.72 -6.10
CA GLU A 217 -1.88 -0.27 -7.12
C GLU A 217 -0.70 -1.23 -7.33
N VAL A 218 -0.99 -2.52 -7.45
CA VAL A 218 0.03 -3.55 -7.59
C VAL A 218 -0.18 -4.31 -8.88
N GLU A 219 0.90 -4.46 -9.64
CA GLU A 219 0.98 -5.29 -10.84
C GLU A 219 1.84 -6.53 -10.57
N ASP A 220 1.43 -7.65 -11.16
CA ASP A 220 2.22 -8.88 -11.26
C ASP A 220 2.60 -9.52 -9.89
N ALA A 221 1.72 -9.42 -8.87
CA ALA A 221 1.95 -9.93 -7.51
C ALA A 221 2.15 -11.47 -7.44
N GLU A 222 1.71 -12.20 -8.47
CA GLU A 222 1.94 -13.63 -8.65
C GLU A 222 3.44 -14.01 -8.74
N HIS A 223 4.32 -13.05 -9.03
CA HIS A 223 5.76 -13.26 -8.99
C HIS A 223 6.33 -13.35 -7.57
N ILE A 224 5.56 -13.05 -6.53
CA ILE A 224 5.98 -13.24 -5.14
C ILE A 224 5.98 -14.75 -4.83
N PRO A 225 7.12 -15.36 -4.44
CA PRO A 225 7.16 -16.78 -4.13
C PRO A 225 6.24 -17.13 -2.97
N ALA A 226 5.33 -18.08 -3.21
CA ALA A 226 4.38 -18.56 -2.21
C ALA A 226 5.07 -19.20 -1.01
N ASP A 227 6.25 -19.78 -1.20
CA ASP A 227 7.05 -20.46 -0.19
C ASP A 227 8.55 -20.32 -0.45
N GLY A 228 9.35 -20.62 0.57
CA GLY A 228 10.80 -20.60 0.49
C GLY A 228 11.40 -19.19 0.54
N ALA A 229 12.73 -19.18 0.51
CA ALA A 229 13.53 -17.96 0.57
C ALA A 229 13.43 -17.19 -0.75
N ALA A 230 13.35 -15.86 -0.66
CA ALA A 230 13.56 -15.01 -1.81
C ALA A 230 14.01 -13.62 -1.37
N MET A 231 14.75 -12.95 -2.25
CA MET A 231 15.17 -11.57 -2.03
C MET A 231 14.37 -10.63 -2.92
N VAL A 232 13.53 -9.79 -2.30
CA VAL A 232 12.75 -8.76 -3.00
C VAL A 232 13.59 -7.50 -3.10
N VAL A 233 13.96 -7.10 -4.31
CA VAL A 233 14.90 -6.01 -4.57
C VAL A 233 14.18 -4.85 -5.24
N ALA A 234 14.04 -3.72 -4.53
CA ALA A 234 13.30 -2.57 -5.02
C ALA A 234 14.16 -1.33 -5.21
N ASN A 235 13.75 -0.41 -6.10
CA ASN A 235 14.27 0.95 -6.08
C ASN A 235 13.85 1.68 -4.79
N HIS A 236 14.71 2.57 -4.31
CA HIS A 236 14.45 3.36 -3.11
C HIS A 236 13.92 4.74 -3.49
N GLY A 237 12.79 5.13 -2.90
CA GLY A 237 12.20 6.44 -3.08
C GLY A 237 12.69 7.48 -2.08
N GLY A 238 13.00 8.69 -2.56
CA GLY A 238 13.50 9.79 -1.76
C GLY A 238 12.44 10.43 -0.87
N GLY A 239 12.42 10.08 0.42
CA GLY A 239 11.57 10.69 1.44
C GLY A 239 12.21 10.54 2.82
N PHE A 240 11.85 11.38 3.80
CA PHE A 240 12.45 11.32 5.15
C PHE A 240 12.04 10.07 5.96
N LEU A 241 10.97 9.38 5.54
CA LEU A 241 10.44 8.19 6.20
C LEU A 241 10.42 7.02 5.20
N PRO A 242 10.54 5.76 5.68
CA PRO A 242 10.68 4.58 4.83
C PRO A 242 9.29 4.11 4.34
N TYR A 243 8.55 5.00 3.68
CA TYR A 243 7.21 4.72 3.17
C TYR A 243 7.23 3.63 2.11
N ASP A 244 8.26 3.58 1.27
CA ASP A 244 8.42 2.54 0.25
C ASP A 244 8.59 1.15 0.85
N ALA A 245 9.42 1.00 1.87
CA ALA A 245 9.52 -0.23 2.65
C ALA A 245 8.17 -0.63 3.25
N ALA A 246 7.42 0.32 3.82
CA ALA A 246 6.11 0.06 4.41
C ALA A 246 5.07 -0.37 3.35
N MET A 247 4.99 0.34 2.22
CA MET A 247 4.06 0.03 1.13
C MET A 247 4.41 -1.30 0.45
N LEU A 248 5.71 -1.59 0.27
CA LEU A 248 6.16 -2.88 -0.25
C LEU A 248 5.84 -4.03 0.70
N THR A 249 6.04 -3.83 2.02
CA THR A 249 5.68 -4.82 3.04
C THR A 249 4.18 -5.10 3.04
N ALA A 250 3.37 -4.05 2.93
CA ALA A 250 1.93 -4.19 2.80
C ALA A 250 1.52 -4.89 1.49
N ALA A 251 2.15 -4.58 0.35
CA ALA A 251 1.88 -5.25 -0.91
C ALA A 251 2.15 -6.77 -0.82
N VAL A 252 3.27 -7.18 -0.21
CA VAL A 252 3.61 -8.59 0.00
C VAL A 252 2.64 -9.31 0.94
N ALA A 253 2.09 -8.60 1.93
CA ALA A 253 1.09 -9.16 2.84
C ALA A 253 -0.34 -9.16 2.26
N ASN A 254 -0.66 -8.20 1.39
CA ASN A 254 -2.03 -7.90 0.96
C ASN A 254 -2.41 -8.42 -0.42
N GLU A 255 -1.45 -8.66 -1.32
CA GLU A 255 -1.74 -8.96 -2.72
C GLU A 255 -1.68 -10.45 -3.07
N PRO A 256 -0.64 -11.22 -2.71
CA PRO A 256 -0.55 -12.61 -3.13
C PRO A 256 -1.62 -13.50 -2.48
N ASP A 257 -2.03 -14.55 -3.19
CA ASP A 257 -3.01 -15.54 -2.70
C ASP A 257 -2.54 -16.24 -1.43
N THR A 258 -1.22 -16.35 -1.27
CA THR A 258 -0.60 -16.86 -0.05
C THR A 258 0.15 -15.71 0.66
N PRO A 259 -0.48 -15.04 1.64
CA PRO A 259 0.11 -13.89 2.32
C PRO A 259 1.43 -14.22 3.02
N ARG A 260 2.49 -13.50 2.66
CA ARG A 260 3.84 -13.62 3.26
C ARG A 260 4.19 -12.35 4.05
N ARG A 261 5.11 -12.47 5.00
CA ARG A 261 5.76 -11.33 5.66
C ARG A 261 7.07 -11.02 4.95
N LEU A 262 7.25 -9.75 4.60
CA LEU A 262 8.51 -9.24 4.09
C LEU A 262 9.39 -8.75 5.26
N ARG A 263 10.62 -9.24 5.34
CA ARG A 263 11.63 -8.76 6.30
C ARG A 263 12.50 -7.72 5.63
N VAL A 264 12.16 -6.45 5.82
CA VAL A 264 12.90 -5.35 5.16
C VAL A 264 14.20 -5.05 5.90
N ILE A 265 15.30 -5.00 5.16
CA ILE A 265 16.60 -4.60 5.67
C ILE A 265 16.66 -3.06 5.70
N GLY A 266 16.60 -2.51 6.90
CA GLY A 266 16.54 -1.06 7.13
C GLY A 266 17.92 -0.40 7.25
N THR A 267 18.02 0.85 6.82
CA THR A 267 19.22 1.68 6.96
C THR A 267 19.41 2.18 8.40
N GLU A 268 20.64 2.61 8.70
CA GLU A 268 21.15 2.87 10.05
C GLU A 268 20.44 4.03 10.79
N ILE A 269 19.76 4.94 10.08
CA ILE A 269 19.21 6.16 10.70
C ILE A 269 18.04 5.87 11.67
N PHE A 270 17.10 5.01 11.29
CA PHE A 270 15.98 4.64 12.18
C PHE A 270 16.41 3.74 13.34
N ASN A 271 17.55 3.08 13.17
CA ASN A 271 18.15 2.25 14.20
C ASN A 271 18.80 3.08 15.33
N MET A 272 19.15 4.34 15.05
CA MET A 272 19.80 5.23 16.02
C MET A 272 18.82 6.01 16.91
N VAL A 273 17.51 6.03 16.58
CA VAL A 273 16.51 6.75 17.38
C VAL A 273 15.94 5.81 18.46
N PRO A 274 16.09 6.13 19.76
CA PRO A 274 15.53 5.31 20.85
C PRO A 274 14.03 5.09 20.68
N TRP A 275 13.55 3.90 21.06
CA TRP A 275 12.17 3.42 20.92
C TRP A 275 11.69 3.18 19.48
N VAL A 276 12.04 4.06 18.54
CA VAL A 276 11.76 3.88 17.11
C VAL A 276 12.48 2.64 16.59
N SER A 277 13.76 2.46 16.95
CA SER A 277 14.53 1.26 16.57
C SER A 277 13.90 -0.05 17.07
N HIS A 278 13.37 -0.05 18.30
CA HIS A 278 12.68 -1.20 18.88
C HIS A 278 11.36 -1.50 18.14
N LEU A 279 10.55 -0.46 17.89
CA LEU A 279 9.28 -0.63 17.17
C LEU A 279 9.52 -1.08 15.73
N TYR A 280 10.54 -0.53 15.08
CA TYR A 280 10.90 -0.85 13.70
C TYR A 280 11.29 -2.33 13.55
N ARG A 281 12.12 -2.87 14.48
CA ARG A 281 12.43 -4.31 14.52
C ARG A 281 11.21 -5.17 14.79
N LYS A 282 10.41 -4.77 15.80
CA LYS A 282 9.17 -5.47 16.16
C LYS A 282 8.17 -5.54 15.01
N ALA A 283 8.12 -4.51 14.18
CA ALA A 283 7.26 -4.43 12.99
C ALA A 283 7.82 -5.18 11.77
N GLY A 284 8.97 -5.85 11.88
CA GLY A 284 9.51 -6.68 10.81
C GLY A 284 10.64 -6.05 10.01
N ALA A 285 11.28 -4.98 10.49
CA ALA A 285 12.58 -4.58 9.97
C ALA A 285 13.72 -5.44 10.55
N ALA A 286 14.84 -5.53 9.84
CA ALA A 286 16.07 -6.16 10.30
C ALA A 286 17.27 -5.25 10.01
N TYR A 287 18.36 -5.45 10.74
CA TYR A 287 19.58 -4.68 10.52
C TYR A 287 20.23 -5.03 9.18
N ALA A 288 20.95 -4.08 8.59
CA ALA A 288 21.80 -4.29 7.43
C ALA A 288 23.09 -5.08 7.77
N ALA A 289 22.93 -6.20 8.49
CA ALA A 289 23.99 -7.14 8.83
C ALA A 289 23.87 -8.36 7.91
N ARG A 290 25.00 -8.78 7.31
CA ARG A 290 25.03 -9.97 6.43
C ARG A 290 24.56 -11.24 7.16
N GLY A 291 24.86 -11.35 8.46
CA GLY A 291 24.41 -12.48 9.30
C GLY A 291 22.89 -12.56 9.45
N ASP A 292 22.22 -11.43 9.67
CA ASP A 292 20.76 -11.37 9.78
C ASP A 292 20.10 -11.77 8.46
N VAL A 293 20.60 -11.24 7.33
CA VAL A 293 20.09 -11.62 6.00
C VAL A 293 20.31 -13.11 5.74
N ALA A 294 21.50 -13.65 6.05
CA ALA A 294 21.80 -15.06 5.90
C ALA A 294 20.87 -15.94 6.76
N HIS A 295 20.62 -15.54 8.01
CA HIS A 295 19.69 -16.24 8.90
C HIS A 295 18.27 -16.27 8.34
N LEU A 296 17.79 -15.13 7.83
CA LEU A 296 16.46 -15.01 7.22
C LEU A 296 16.34 -15.87 5.96
N LEU A 297 17.29 -15.77 5.03
CA LEU A 297 17.27 -16.56 3.80
C LEU A 297 17.39 -18.06 4.10
N SER A 298 18.27 -18.46 5.01
CA SER A 298 18.38 -19.86 5.45
C SER A 298 17.08 -20.38 6.08
N GLY A 299 16.33 -19.51 6.75
CA GLY A 299 15.02 -19.81 7.32
C GLY A 299 13.85 -19.77 6.33
N GLY A 300 14.12 -19.64 5.02
CA GLY A 300 13.07 -19.62 4.00
C GLY A 300 12.25 -18.32 3.98
N ARG A 301 12.77 -17.21 4.54
CA ARG A 301 12.04 -15.94 4.66
C ARG A 301 12.13 -15.09 3.38
N LEU A 302 11.13 -14.24 3.15
CA LEU A 302 11.25 -13.15 2.19
C LEU A 302 12.04 -12.00 2.80
N VAL A 303 13.11 -11.58 2.13
CA VAL A 303 13.96 -10.46 2.55
C VAL A 303 13.83 -9.31 1.57
N GLY A 304 13.41 -8.14 2.05
CA GLY A 304 13.30 -6.93 1.24
C GLY A 304 14.56 -6.07 1.35
N VAL A 305 15.15 -5.70 0.21
CA VAL A 305 16.35 -4.85 0.18
C VAL A 305 16.21 -3.69 -0.81
N PHE A 306 16.83 -2.57 -0.45
CA PHE A 306 16.90 -1.35 -1.25
C PHE A 306 18.37 -1.05 -1.56
N PRO A 307 18.99 -1.68 -2.58
CA PRO A 307 20.44 -1.68 -2.78
C PRO A 307 21.03 -0.33 -3.23
N GLU A 308 20.19 0.67 -3.50
CA GLU A 308 20.61 2.06 -3.70
C GLU A 308 21.15 2.72 -2.41
N GLY A 309 20.76 2.21 -1.24
CA GLY A 309 21.17 2.72 0.07
C GLY A 309 20.82 4.20 0.30
N GLU A 310 21.61 4.89 1.12
CA GLU A 310 21.41 6.31 1.47
C GLU A 310 21.37 7.24 0.25
N ARG A 311 22.00 6.84 -0.88
CA ARG A 311 21.99 7.64 -2.11
C ARG A 311 20.64 7.58 -2.84
N GLY A 312 19.91 6.48 -2.71
CA GLY A 312 18.54 6.37 -3.23
C GLY A 312 17.53 7.14 -2.37
N PHE A 313 17.73 7.12 -1.06
CA PHE A 313 16.90 7.83 -0.07
C PHE A 313 16.95 9.36 -0.17
N MET A 314 18.03 9.92 -0.74
CA MET A 314 18.24 11.37 -0.85
C MET A 314 18.20 11.89 -2.30
N LYS A 315 17.53 11.17 -3.20
CA LYS A 315 17.38 11.60 -4.60
C LYS A 315 16.71 12.98 -4.69
N HIS A 316 17.22 13.80 -5.59
CA HIS A 316 16.63 15.09 -5.93
C HIS A 316 15.60 14.93 -7.05
N GLY A 317 14.68 15.89 -7.20
CA GLY A 317 13.60 15.83 -8.21
C GLY A 317 14.07 15.61 -9.66
N GLU A 318 15.27 16.04 -10.04
CA GLU A 318 15.84 15.79 -11.38
C GLU A 318 16.41 14.37 -11.56
N GLN A 319 16.73 13.71 -10.45
CA GLN A 319 17.16 12.31 -10.41
C GLN A 319 15.97 11.39 -10.13
N ALA A 320 14.75 11.96 -10.16
CA ALA A 320 13.56 11.20 -9.85
C ALA A 320 13.42 10.02 -10.81
N TYR A 321 13.16 8.84 -10.26
CA TYR A 321 13.01 7.57 -10.96
C TYR A 321 14.24 7.13 -11.78
N ARG A 322 15.41 7.66 -11.45
CA ARG A 322 16.70 7.16 -11.97
C ARG A 322 17.36 6.28 -10.92
N VAL A 323 17.35 4.97 -11.16
CA VAL A 323 17.97 3.97 -10.29
C VAL A 323 19.47 4.25 -10.24
N GLN A 324 19.97 4.55 -9.04
CA GLN A 324 21.38 4.78 -8.81
C GLN A 324 22.17 3.47 -8.93
N ARG A 325 23.50 3.58 -8.91
CA ARG A 325 24.36 2.40 -8.87
C ARG A 325 24.04 1.56 -7.63
N LEU A 326 23.60 0.32 -7.84
CA LEU A 326 23.30 -0.64 -6.79
C LEU A 326 24.60 -1.14 -6.17
N GLY A 327 24.90 -0.72 -4.93
CA GLY A 327 26.03 -1.12 -4.09
C GLY A 327 27.28 -1.74 -4.76
N ARG A 328 27.85 -2.77 -4.10
CA ARG A 328 28.94 -3.61 -4.62
C ARG A 328 28.49 -5.05 -4.92
N GLY A 329 27.18 -5.27 -5.02
CA GLY A 329 26.61 -6.59 -5.29
C GLY A 329 26.50 -7.55 -4.10
N GLY A 330 26.70 -7.09 -2.86
CA GLY A 330 26.59 -7.97 -1.68
C GLY A 330 25.20 -8.60 -1.48
N PHE A 331 24.14 -7.98 -2.00
CA PHE A 331 22.80 -8.58 -1.99
C PHE A 331 22.69 -9.74 -3.00
N VAL A 332 23.31 -9.61 -4.17
CA VAL A 332 23.41 -10.70 -5.17
C VAL A 332 24.21 -11.84 -4.58
N GLU A 333 25.39 -11.56 -4.03
CA GLU A 333 26.24 -12.57 -3.38
C GLU A 333 25.47 -13.36 -2.30
N LEU A 334 24.71 -12.66 -1.44
CA LEU A 334 23.90 -13.30 -0.40
C LEU A 334 22.74 -14.13 -0.96
N ALA A 335 22.04 -13.63 -1.98
CA ALA A 335 20.96 -14.37 -2.62
C ALA A 335 21.47 -15.66 -3.28
N GLU A 336 22.59 -15.57 -4.00
CA GLU A 336 23.23 -16.73 -4.66
C GLU A 336 23.73 -17.77 -3.66
N THR A 337 24.42 -17.34 -2.59
CA THR A 337 24.94 -18.23 -1.53
C THR A 337 23.83 -19.01 -0.82
N HIS A 338 22.62 -18.44 -0.73
CA HIS A 338 21.48 -19.08 -0.07
C HIS A 338 20.50 -19.69 -1.05
N ASN A 339 20.88 -19.81 -2.33
CA ASN A 339 20.04 -20.32 -3.39
C ASN A 339 18.64 -19.67 -3.41
N ALA A 340 18.59 -18.37 -3.14
CA ALA A 340 17.37 -17.59 -3.04
C ALA A 340 17.14 -16.80 -4.35
N PRO A 341 16.01 -16.99 -5.05
CA PRO A 341 15.69 -16.17 -6.21
C PRO A 341 15.56 -14.69 -5.84
N ILE A 342 15.94 -13.83 -6.78
CA ILE A 342 15.79 -12.38 -6.66
C ILE A 342 14.51 -11.98 -7.38
N VAL A 343 13.60 -11.30 -6.69
CA VAL A 343 12.38 -10.71 -7.27
C VAL A 343 12.60 -9.21 -7.41
N PRO A 344 12.86 -8.70 -8.63
CA PRO A 344 13.03 -7.27 -8.84
C PRO A 344 11.69 -6.55 -8.72
N VAL A 345 11.67 -5.36 -8.14
CA VAL A 345 10.46 -4.57 -7.94
C VAL A 345 10.68 -3.13 -8.37
N ALA A 346 9.72 -2.59 -9.12
CA ALA A 346 9.68 -1.19 -9.50
C ALA A 346 8.55 -0.49 -8.72
N ILE A 347 8.90 0.60 -8.02
CA ILE A 347 8.02 1.41 -7.20
C ILE A 347 7.97 2.83 -7.77
N VAL A 348 6.80 3.25 -8.20
CA VAL A 348 6.49 4.62 -8.66
C VAL A 348 5.59 5.30 -7.63
N GLY A 349 5.83 6.59 -7.37
CA GLY A 349 5.10 7.38 -6.37
C GLY A 349 6.00 7.79 -5.20
N ALA A 350 6.86 6.89 -4.70
CA ALA A 350 7.68 7.13 -3.51
C ALA A 350 8.50 8.43 -3.54
N GLU A 351 8.98 8.85 -4.72
CA GLU A 351 9.82 10.03 -4.92
C GLU A 351 9.02 11.34 -5.08
N GLU A 352 7.71 11.25 -5.29
CA GLU A 352 6.79 12.40 -5.41
C GLU A 352 6.14 12.79 -4.07
N VAL A 353 6.24 11.92 -3.05
CA VAL A 353 5.61 12.10 -1.73
C VAL A 353 6.07 13.38 -1.06
N HIS A 354 7.34 13.72 -1.27
CA HIS A 354 8.03 14.85 -0.67
C HIS A 354 8.77 15.63 -1.76
N PRO A 355 8.07 16.51 -2.51
CA PRO A 355 8.71 17.27 -3.57
C PRO A 355 9.91 18.07 -3.05
N ALA A 356 11.09 17.73 -3.55
CA ALA A 356 12.32 18.42 -3.23
C ALA A 356 12.42 19.72 -4.03
N VAL A 357 12.52 20.86 -3.33
CA VAL A 357 12.56 22.21 -3.92
C VAL A 357 13.99 22.73 -4.08
N GLY A 358 14.93 22.16 -3.34
CA GLY A 358 16.32 22.60 -3.37
C GLY A 358 17.25 21.74 -2.52
N ARG A 359 18.50 22.19 -2.40
CA ARG A 359 19.55 21.53 -1.62
C ARG A 359 19.96 22.40 -0.45
N SER A 360 20.21 21.79 0.72
CA SER A 360 20.73 22.51 1.89
C SER A 360 21.87 21.75 2.55
N GLU A 361 23.07 22.34 2.48
CA GLU A 361 24.24 21.88 3.25
C GLU A 361 24.09 22.18 4.75
N MET A 362 23.31 23.21 5.10
CA MET A 362 23.04 23.55 6.49
C MET A 362 22.22 22.45 7.17
N LEU A 363 21.20 21.93 6.47
CA LEU A 363 20.38 20.84 6.98
C LEU A 363 21.19 19.54 7.10
N ALA A 364 22.04 19.24 6.10
CA ALA A 364 22.97 18.12 6.18
C ALA A 364 23.96 18.25 7.35
N ARG A 365 24.48 19.46 7.61
CA ARG A 365 25.32 19.75 8.80
C ARG A 365 24.56 19.56 10.11
N LEU A 366 23.30 19.98 10.19
CA LEU A 366 22.46 19.77 11.38
C LEU A 366 22.20 18.29 11.64
N VAL A 367 21.88 17.52 10.60
CA VAL A 367 21.70 16.06 10.72
C VAL A 367 23.01 15.40 11.15
N ARG A 368 24.16 15.80 10.59
CA ARG A 368 25.48 15.31 11.04
C ARG A 368 25.79 15.70 12.50
N LEU A 369 25.32 16.86 12.97
CA LEU A 369 25.48 17.25 14.38
C LEU A 369 24.67 16.34 15.32
N LEU A 370 23.44 16.00 14.93
CA LEU A 370 22.55 15.13 15.72
C LEU A 370 22.88 13.64 15.56
N PHE A 371 23.38 13.24 14.39
CA PHE A 371 23.69 11.87 13.99
C PHE A 371 25.07 11.83 13.29
N PRO A 372 26.18 11.81 14.05
CA PRO A 372 27.55 11.96 13.52
C PRO A 372 27.99 10.89 12.51
N GLN A 373 27.35 9.72 12.53
CA GLN A 373 27.68 8.61 11.63
C GLN A 373 27.13 8.79 10.20
N GLN A 374 26.21 9.73 10.00
CA GLN A 374 25.55 9.94 8.71
C GLN A 374 26.49 10.61 7.71
N ARG A 375 26.69 9.97 6.55
CA ARG A 375 27.60 10.47 5.50
C ARG A 375 26.90 11.40 4.51
N VAL A 376 25.87 12.12 4.96
CA VAL A 376 25.02 12.99 4.13
C VAL A 376 25.70 14.34 3.84
N GLU A 377 26.12 14.59 2.60
CA GLU A 377 26.77 15.86 2.23
C GLU A 377 25.76 16.96 1.90
N GLN A 378 24.61 16.58 1.33
CA GLN A 378 23.52 17.48 0.97
C GLN A 378 22.19 16.78 1.27
N MET A 379 21.22 17.53 1.80
CA MET A 379 19.84 17.04 1.97
C MET A 379 18.89 17.81 1.07
N ALA A 380 17.89 17.09 0.56
CA ALA A 380 16.75 17.69 -0.14
C ALA A 380 15.95 18.56 0.84
N VAL A 381 15.69 19.81 0.46
CA VAL A 381 14.72 20.67 1.14
C VAL A 381 13.36 20.30 0.61
N VAL A 382 12.56 19.65 1.46
CA VAL A 382 11.21 19.22 1.14
C VAL A 382 10.23 20.36 1.39
N LEU A 383 9.25 20.55 0.50
CA LEU A 383 8.24 21.62 0.63
C LEU A 383 7.21 21.33 1.73
N ASN A 384 6.91 20.06 1.98
CA ASN A 384 5.79 19.58 2.78
C ASN A 384 6.26 18.71 3.97
N PRO A 385 5.85 19.03 5.22
CA PRO A 385 6.14 18.19 6.39
C PRO A 385 5.30 16.90 6.43
N ILE A 386 4.11 16.93 5.83
CA ILE A 386 3.20 15.79 5.70
C ILE A 386 3.34 15.26 4.28
N PRO A 387 3.46 13.92 4.05
CA PRO A 387 3.53 13.35 2.70
C PRO A 387 2.38 13.84 1.81
N LEU A 388 2.54 13.85 0.48
CA LEU A 388 1.41 14.12 -0.41
C LEU A 388 0.58 12.84 -0.63
N PRO A 389 -0.77 12.93 -0.70
CA PRO A 389 -1.64 11.81 -1.02
C PRO A 389 -1.62 11.54 -2.53
N ILE A 390 -0.54 10.92 -2.99
CA ILE A 390 -0.32 10.55 -4.40
C ILE A 390 -0.58 9.06 -4.58
N ARG A 391 -1.01 8.66 -5.79
CA ARG A 391 -1.16 7.25 -6.13
C ARG A 391 0.20 6.60 -6.33
N TRP A 392 0.38 5.42 -5.76
CA TRP A 392 1.58 4.61 -5.93
C TRP A 392 1.32 3.41 -6.83
N HIS A 393 2.32 3.02 -7.59
CA HIS A 393 2.29 1.81 -8.40
C HIS A 393 3.49 0.95 -8.05
N ILE A 394 3.26 -0.30 -7.69
CA ILE A 394 4.29 -1.30 -7.39
C ILE A 394 4.16 -2.41 -8.42
N ARG A 395 5.26 -2.77 -9.08
CA ARG A 395 5.28 -3.87 -10.02
C ARG A 395 6.33 -4.89 -9.63
N PHE A 396 5.92 -6.14 -9.46
CA PHE A 396 6.83 -7.26 -9.21
C PHE A 396 7.25 -7.89 -10.53
N LEU A 397 8.55 -7.94 -10.81
CA LEU A 397 9.06 -8.54 -12.04
C LEU A 397 9.32 -10.05 -11.85
N PRO A 398 9.40 -10.82 -12.95
CA PRO A 398 9.66 -12.25 -12.88
C PRO A 398 10.87 -12.60 -11.99
N PRO A 399 10.75 -13.59 -11.09
CA PRO A 399 11.85 -14.00 -10.23
C PRO A 399 13.03 -14.51 -11.05
N ILE A 400 14.23 -14.06 -10.68
CA ILE A 400 15.47 -14.46 -11.32
C ILE A 400 16.08 -15.58 -10.49
N PRO A 401 16.22 -16.79 -11.05
CA PRO A 401 16.74 -17.91 -10.31
C PRO A 401 18.24 -17.72 -10.00
N PRO A 402 18.68 -18.21 -8.84
CA PRO A 402 20.09 -18.27 -8.51
C PRO A 402 20.84 -19.20 -9.50
N GLN A 403 22.11 -18.93 -9.70
CA GLN A 403 23.07 -19.78 -10.39
C GLN A 403 23.97 -20.56 -9.40
N GLY A 404 23.94 -20.21 -8.11
CA GLY A 404 24.57 -20.96 -7.02
C GLY A 404 25.94 -20.41 -6.58
N ASP A 405 26.61 -21.14 -5.70
CA ASP A 405 27.80 -20.68 -4.97
C ASP A 405 28.99 -20.30 -5.86
N GLU A 406 29.18 -21.00 -7.00
CA GLU A 406 30.25 -20.66 -7.95
C GLU A 406 30.06 -19.26 -8.52
N ALA A 407 28.81 -18.87 -8.80
CA ALA A 407 28.48 -17.54 -9.29
C ALA A 407 28.66 -16.48 -8.18
N ALA A 408 28.33 -16.81 -6.93
CA ALA A 408 28.55 -15.94 -5.78
C ALA A 408 30.05 -15.65 -5.55
N ALA A 409 30.93 -16.61 -5.86
CA ALA A 409 32.36 -16.49 -5.68
C ALA A 409 33.08 -15.67 -6.77
N ASP A 410 32.45 -15.44 -7.94
CA ASP A 410 33.01 -14.62 -9.02
C ASP A 410 32.60 -13.13 -8.87
N PRO A 411 33.52 -12.23 -8.46
CA PRO A 411 33.19 -10.83 -8.24
C PRO A 411 32.77 -10.10 -9.51
N LEU A 412 33.27 -10.50 -10.69
CA LEU A 412 32.92 -9.87 -11.95
C LEU A 412 31.47 -10.22 -12.31
N TRP A 413 31.12 -11.50 -12.23
CA TRP A 413 29.76 -11.97 -12.45
C TRP A 413 28.78 -11.31 -11.48
N VAL A 414 29.12 -11.18 -10.20
CA VAL A 414 28.27 -10.51 -9.20
C VAL A 414 28.01 -9.05 -9.59
N LEU A 415 29.03 -8.34 -10.07
CA LEU A 415 28.90 -6.96 -10.54
C LEU A 415 28.05 -6.85 -11.81
N GLU A 416 28.23 -7.76 -12.76
CA GLU A 416 27.42 -7.83 -13.99
C GLU A 416 25.96 -8.11 -13.68
N ARG A 417 25.68 -9.10 -12.82
CA ARG A 417 24.33 -9.42 -12.35
C ARG A 417 23.70 -8.23 -11.63
N THR A 418 24.47 -7.53 -10.79
CA THR A 418 24.00 -6.32 -10.10
C THR A 418 23.62 -5.20 -11.09
N GLU A 419 24.44 -4.96 -12.11
CA GLU A 419 24.15 -3.96 -13.15
C GLU A 419 22.97 -4.37 -14.03
N ALA A 420 22.82 -5.65 -14.36
CA ALA A 420 21.63 -6.16 -15.04
C ALA A 420 20.36 -5.90 -14.23
N MET A 421 20.41 -6.05 -12.89
CA MET A 421 19.27 -5.75 -12.02
C MET A 421 18.90 -4.28 -12.00
N ARG A 422 19.91 -3.40 -11.95
CA ARG A 422 19.69 -1.97 -12.06
C ARG A 422 18.96 -1.61 -13.36
N ARG A 423 19.40 -2.17 -14.50
CA ARG A 423 18.79 -1.92 -15.81
C ARG A 423 17.35 -2.44 -15.87
N LEU A 424 17.13 -3.66 -15.41
CA LEU A 424 15.80 -4.27 -15.41
C LEU A 424 14.78 -3.47 -14.58
N ILE A 425 15.18 -2.98 -13.40
CA ILE A 425 14.32 -2.11 -12.58
C ILE A 425 14.12 -0.75 -13.27
N GLN A 426 15.16 -0.18 -13.88
CA GLN A 426 15.04 1.09 -14.62
C GLN A 426 14.07 0.98 -15.80
N ASP A 427 14.17 -0.07 -16.61
CA ASP A 427 13.30 -0.28 -17.77
C ASP A 427 11.83 -0.43 -17.34
N ALA A 428 11.59 -1.11 -16.20
CA ALA A 428 10.26 -1.22 -15.61
C ALA A 428 9.71 0.13 -15.13
N LEU A 429 10.53 0.93 -14.44
CA LEU A 429 10.15 2.28 -14.01
C LEU A 429 9.82 3.17 -15.22
N ASP A 430 10.66 3.18 -16.25
CA ASP A 430 10.45 3.96 -17.46
C ASP A 430 9.15 3.56 -18.16
N SER A 431 8.86 2.26 -18.24
CA SER A 431 7.60 1.73 -18.76
C SER A 431 6.40 2.18 -17.93
N MET A 432 6.46 2.11 -16.60
CA MET A 432 5.37 2.52 -15.71
C MET A 432 5.10 4.02 -15.80
N ILE A 433 6.14 4.85 -15.82
CA ILE A 433 6.03 6.32 -15.94
C ILE A 433 5.46 6.71 -17.30
N SER A 434 5.86 6.01 -18.38
CA SER A 434 5.35 6.28 -19.72
C SER A 434 3.85 6.02 -19.84
N ARG A 435 3.32 5.00 -19.14
CA ARG A 435 1.89 4.70 -19.09
C ARG A 435 1.11 5.76 -18.33
N ARG A 436 1.65 6.30 -17.23
CA ARG A 436 1.01 7.33 -16.39
C ARG A 436 0.91 8.71 -17.06
N ARG A 437 1.78 9.00 -18.04
CA ARG A 437 1.79 10.27 -18.79
C ARG A 437 0.86 10.28 -19.99
N ARG A 438 0.33 9.13 -20.39
CA ARG A 438 -0.70 8.99 -21.42
C ARG A 438 -2.06 9.07 -20.76
#